data_AF-A0A5M3XKK2-F1
#
_entry.id   AF-A0A5M3XKK2-F1
#
_cell.length_a   1.000
_cell.length_b   1.000
_cell.length_c   1.000
_cell.angle_alpha   90.00
_cell.angle_beta   90.00
_cell.angle_gamma   90.00
#
_symmetry.space_group_name_H-M   'P 1'
#
loop_
_entity.id
_entity.type
_entity.pdbx_description
1 polymer ?
#
loop_
_entity_poly.entity_id
_entity_poly.type
_entity_poly.pdbx_seq_one_letter_code
_entity_poly.pdbx_strand_id
1 'polypeptide(L)'
;MSALYLPAGAGTTLDFLGTTMTIKAGHAQTGDALTLIEQECPPGFATPHHVHQHDDEAFYVLAGTIHVHCGDQAWQAEAGAFVLLPRHLPHAFANRGDHPLRLLQLTWPAGFEHFATDIAGSGPPDATLLTEVATRHGYQIIGPPPA
;
A
#
# COMPACT_ATOMS: atom_id res chain seq x y z
N MET A 1 -0.12 -23.56 9.09
CA MET A 1 -0.21 -22.98 7.73
C MET A 1 -0.73 -24.04 6.76
N SER A 2 -1.59 -23.66 5.83
CA SER A 2 -2.11 -24.51 4.74
C SER A 2 -1.87 -23.86 3.38
N ALA A 3 -1.84 -24.65 2.31
CA ALA A 3 -1.81 -24.09 0.96
C ALA A 3 -3.03 -23.20 0.70
N LEU A 4 -2.84 -22.13 -0.08
CA LEU A 4 -3.88 -21.17 -0.46
C LEU A 4 -3.98 -21.10 -1.98
N TYR A 5 -5.20 -21.15 -2.49
CA TYR A 5 -5.52 -20.84 -3.88
C TYR A 5 -6.66 -19.82 -3.89
N LEU A 6 -6.46 -18.73 -4.63
CA LEU A 6 -7.47 -17.71 -4.88
C LEU A 6 -7.65 -17.58 -6.40
N PRO A 7 -8.86 -17.78 -6.96
CA PRO A 7 -9.10 -17.46 -8.36
C PRO A 7 -8.93 -15.95 -8.61
N ALA A 8 -8.86 -15.56 -9.89
CA ALA A 8 -8.73 -14.15 -10.27
C ALA A 8 -9.80 -13.27 -9.58
N GLY A 9 -9.37 -12.14 -9.02
CA GLY A 9 -10.24 -11.21 -8.29
C GLY A 9 -10.65 -11.66 -6.88
N ALA A 10 -10.38 -12.91 -6.47
CA ALA A 10 -10.67 -13.35 -5.12
C ALA A 10 -9.66 -12.80 -4.10
N GLY A 11 -10.11 -12.75 -2.84
CA GLY A 11 -9.44 -12.14 -1.71
C GLY A 11 -10.44 -11.31 -0.89
N THR A 12 -9.98 -10.75 0.22
CA THR A 12 -10.79 -9.80 0.99
C THR A 12 -10.60 -8.41 0.41
N THR A 13 -11.66 -7.81 -0.11
CA THR A 13 -11.61 -6.47 -0.73
C THR A 13 -12.06 -5.40 0.25
N LEU A 14 -11.30 -4.30 0.31
CA LEU A 14 -11.52 -3.12 1.13
C LEU A 14 -11.51 -1.87 0.24
N ASP A 15 -12.37 -0.91 0.56
CA ASP A 15 -12.16 0.49 0.16
C ASP A 15 -11.16 1.10 1.14
N PHE A 16 -10.00 1.51 0.63
CA PHE A 16 -8.95 2.12 1.42
C PHE A 16 -8.61 3.48 0.83
N LEU A 17 -9.15 4.53 1.45
CA LEU A 17 -8.92 5.94 1.06
C LEU A 17 -9.23 6.21 -0.43
N GLY A 18 -10.29 5.60 -0.96
CA GLY A 18 -10.66 5.74 -2.37
C GLY A 18 -9.86 4.85 -3.34
N THR A 19 -9.03 3.94 -2.82
CA THR A 19 -8.44 2.84 -3.58
C THR A 19 -9.19 1.54 -3.32
N THR A 20 -9.08 0.58 -4.24
CA THR A 20 -9.53 -0.78 -4.00
C THR A 20 -8.33 -1.63 -3.62
N MET A 21 -8.33 -2.20 -2.42
CA MET A 21 -7.32 -3.14 -1.94
C MET A 21 -7.93 -4.53 -1.81
N THR A 22 -7.37 -5.52 -2.50
CA THR A 22 -7.73 -6.94 -2.35
C THR A 22 -6.60 -7.70 -1.66
N ILE A 23 -6.79 -8.02 -0.39
CA ILE A 23 -5.86 -8.82 0.41
C ILE A 23 -5.84 -10.25 -0.12
N LYS A 24 -4.67 -10.69 -0.59
CA LYS A 24 -4.43 -12.05 -1.10
C LYS A 24 -3.92 -12.98 -0.02
N ALA A 25 -3.01 -12.51 0.82
CA ALA A 25 -2.50 -13.23 1.96
C ALA A 25 -2.00 -12.24 3.01
N GLY A 26 -2.28 -12.49 4.28
CA GLY A 26 -1.77 -11.71 5.40
C GLY A 26 -1.27 -12.62 6.52
N HIS A 27 -1.19 -12.06 7.73
CA HIS A 27 -0.75 -12.70 8.97
C HIS A 27 -1.21 -14.16 9.09
N ALA A 28 -2.51 -14.41 8.98
CA ALA A 28 -3.10 -15.72 9.18
C ALA A 28 -2.66 -16.77 8.13
N GLN A 29 -2.39 -16.34 6.89
CA GLN A 29 -2.00 -17.24 5.81
C GLN A 29 -0.48 -17.41 5.74
N THR A 30 0.29 -16.38 6.07
CA THR A 30 1.75 -16.36 5.90
C THR A 30 2.53 -16.63 7.19
N GLY A 31 1.86 -16.66 8.35
CA GLY A 31 2.51 -16.83 9.64
C GLY A 31 3.48 -15.68 9.91
N ASP A 32 2.99 -14.45 9.84
CA ASP A 32 3.74 -13.19 10.00
C ASP A 32 4.76 -12.86 8.90
N ALA A 33 4.93 -13.69 7.87
CA ALA A 33 6.03 -13.49 6.92
C ALA A 33 5.83 -12.29 5.96
N LEU A 34 4.62 -12.10 5.45
CA LEU A 34 4.31 -11.14 4.39
C LEU A 34 2.81 -10.82 4.38
N THR A 35 2.48 -9.57 4.07
CA THR A 35 1.17 -9.19 3.54
C THR A 35 1.28 -8.93 2.04
N LEU A 36 0.40 -9.55 1.27
CA LEU A 36 0.29 -9.38 -0.18
C LEU A 36 -1.10 -8.83 -0.52
N ILE A 37 -1.12 -7.65 -1.13
CA ILE A 37 -2.34 -6.95 -1.55
C ILE A 37 -2.25 -6.66 -3.05
N GLU A 38 -3.33 -6.94 -3.78
CA GLU A 38 -3.54 -6.37 -5.11
C GLU A 38 -4.28 -5.05 -4.93
N GLN A 39 -3.71 -3.95 -5.41
CA GLN A 39 -4.25 -2.61 -5.23
C GLN A 39 -4.55 -1.95 -6.56
N GLU A 40 -5.72 -1.31 -6.66
CA GLU A 40 -6.10 -0.46 -7.77
C GLU A 40 -6.27 0.99 -7.29
N CYS A 41 -5.50 1.90 -7.88
CA CYS A 41 -5.48 3.32 -7.56
C CYS A 41 -6.07 4.14 -8.71
N PRO A 42 -7.12 4.95 -8.48
CA PRO A 42 -7.67 5.80 -9.52
C PRO A 42 -6.68 6.90 -9.95
N PRO A 43 -6.85 7.50 -11.14
CA PRO A 43 -6.12 8.70 -11.54
C PRO A 43 -6.15 9.79 -10.45
N GLY A 44 -5.00 10.38 -10.17
CA GLY A 44 -4.85 11.44 -9.16
C GLY A 44 -4.71 10.94 -7.71
N PHE A 45 -4.83 9.64 -7.45
CA PHE A 45 -4.52 9.09 -6.13
C PHE A 45 -3.05 9.34 -5.76
N ALA A 46 -2.81 9.70 -4.51
CA ALA A 46 -1.47 9.84 -3.94
C ALA A 46 -1.49 9.56 -2.45
N THR A 47 -0.50 8.84 -1.95
CA THR A 47 -0.28 8.67 -0.52
C THR A 47 0.35 9.94 0.07
N PRO A 48 0.15 10.25 1.36
CA PRO A 48 1.02 11.20 2.04
C PRO A 48 2.47 10.70 2.05
N HIS A 49 3.42 11.60 2.34
CA HIS A 49 4.75 11.17 2.73
C HIS A 49 4.70 10.47 4.09
N HIS A 50 5.28 9.27 4.17
CA HIS A 50 5.25 8.45 5.36
C HIS A 50 6.50 7.59 5.52
N VAL A 51 6.63 6.99 6.71
CA VAL A 51 7.72 6.09 7.10
C VAL A 51 7.14 4.85 7.77
N HIS A 52 7.56 3.68 7.32
CA HIS A 52 7.27 2.41 7.98
C HIS A 52 8.32 2.15 9.06
N GLN A 53 7.90 1.89 10.29
CA GLN A 53 8.79 1.60 11.41
C GLN A 53 9.16 0.11 11.50
N HIS A 54 8.35 -0.77 10.92
CA HIS A 54 8.42 -2.21 11.21
C HIS A 54 8.48 -3.10 9.98
N ASP A 55 8.08 -2.62 8.81
CA ASP A 55 7.99 -3.41 7.59
C ASP A 55 8.63 -2.66 6.41
N ASP A 56 9.29 -3.42 5.54
CA ASP A 56 9.66 -2.89 4.22
C ASP A 56 8.45 -3.03 3.30
N GLU A 57 8.33 -2.12 2.33
CA GLU A 57 7.29 -2.15 1.31
C GLU A 57 7.91 -2.36 -0.07
N ALA A 58 7.22 -3.09 -0.94
CA ALA A 58 7.53 -3.11 -2.35
C ALA A 58 6.29 -3.13 -3.23
N PHE A 59 6.46 -2.63 -4.44
CA PHE A 59 5.46 -2.65 -5.47
C PHE A 59 5.94 -3.42 -6.70
N TYR A 60 5.08 -4.28 -7.24
CA TYR A 60 5.21 -4.80 -8.59
C TYR A 60 4.08 -4.21 -9.45
N VAL A 61 4.42 -3.50 -10.52
CA VAL A 61 3.43 -2.81 -11.34
C VAL A 61 2.77 -3.79 -12.29
N LEU A 62 1.45 -3.95 -12.17
CA LEU A 62 0.64 -4.81 -13.04
C LEU A 62 0.12 -4.06 -14.26
N ALA A 63 -0.29 -2.81 -14.10
CA ALA A 63 -0.78 -1.94 -15.16
C ALA A 63 -0.66 -0.46 -14.77
N GLY A 64 -0.48 0.43 -15.74
CA GLY A 64 -0.28 1.86 -15.51
C GLY A 64 1.16 2.20 -15.10
N THR A 65 1.33 3.41 -14.55
CA THR A 65 2.63 3.96 -14.15
C THR A 65 2.56 4.45 -12.71
N ILE A 66 3.43 3.92 -11.86
CA ILE A 66 3.61 4.41 -10.48
C ILE A 66 4.66 5.51 -10.46
N HIS A 67 4.35 6.61 -9.78
CA HIS A 67 5.30 7.69 -9.49
C HIS A 67 5.72 7.56 -8.03
N VAL A 68 7.00 7.36 -7.76
CA VAL A 68 7.51 7.05 -6.41
C VAL A 68 8.58 8.03 -6.00
N HIS A 69 8.53 8.45 -4.74
CA HIS A 69 9.63 9.11 -4.03
C HIS A 69 10.08 8.23 -2.87
N CYS A 70 11.38 8.01 -2.72
CA CYS A 70 11.96 7.27 -1.60
C CYS A 70 13.35 7.82 -1.26
N GLY A 71 13.48 8.45 -0.09
CA GLY A 71 14.70 9.20 0.27
C GLY A 71 15.06 10.22 -0.82
N ASP A 72 16.28 10.15 -1.35
CA ASP A 72 16.77 11.04 -2.41
C ASP A 72 16.43 10.58 -3.83
N GLN A 73 15.64 9.51 -3.97
CA GLN A 73 15.31 8.90 -5.25
C GLN A 73 13.88 9.23 -5.67
N ALA A 74 13.70 9.38 -6.99
CA ALA A 74 12.39 9.51 -7.61
C ALA A 74 12.34 8.69 -8.90
N TRP A 75 11.25 7.94 -9.08
CA TRP A 75 11.08 7.05 -10.23
C TRP A 75 9.68 7.15 -10.83
N GLN A 76 9.62 6.90 -12.12
CA GLN A 76 8.38 6.56 -12.83
C GLN A 76 8.56 5.14 -13.35
N ALA A 77 7.68 4.24 -12.94
CA ALA A 77 7.83 2.81 -13.20
C ALA A 77 6.53 2.25 -13.81
N GLU A 78 6.66 1.64 -14.99
CA GLU A 78 5.54 1.09 -15.75
C GLU A 78 5.33 -0.40 -15.46
N ALA A 79 4.32 -1.01 -16.06
CA ALA A 79 4.00 -2.42 -15.92
C ALA A 79 5.23 -3.34 -16.10
N GLY A 80 5.41 -4.29 -15.17
CA GLY A 80 6.57 -5.18 -15.12
C GLY A 80 7.73 -4.65 -14.28
N ALA A 81 7.70 -3.40 -13.84
CA ALA A 81 8.69 -2.86 -12.93
C ALA A 81 8.47 -3.31 -11.48
N PHE A 82 9.58 -3.41 -10.74
CA PHE A 82 9.63 -3.64 -9.31
C PHE A 82 10.24 -2.44 -8.60
N VAL A 83 9.65 -2.03 -7.49
CA VAL A 83 10.12 -0.92 -6.64
C VAL A 83 10.20 -1.43 -5.21
N LEU A 84 11.35 -1.22 -4.54
CA LEU A 84 11.56 -1.53 -3.13
C LEU A 84 11.68 -0.23 -2.33
N LEU A 85 10.94 -0.15 -1.23
CA LEU A 85 10.86 0.95 -0.28
C LEU A 85 11.24 0.43 1.11
N PRO A 86 12.53 0.46 1.46
CA PRO A 86 12.98 -0.01 2.76
C PRO A 86 12.34 0.77 3.90
N ARG A 87 12.05 0.08 5.00
CA ARG A 87 11.62 0.69 6.27
C ARG A 87 12.58 1.79 6.71
N HIS A 88 12.08 2.74 7.51
CA HIS A 88 12.79 3.94 7.96
C HIS A 88 13.17 4.97 6.88
N LEU A 89 13.03 4.66 5.59
CA LEU A 89 13.18 5.66 4.54
C LEU A 89 11.83 6.33 4.26
N PRO A 90 11.75 7.67 4.34
CA PRO A 90 10.60 8.42 3.88
C PRO A 90 10.23 8.08 2.43
N HIS A 91 8.97 7.73 2.20
CA HIS A 91 8.47 7.49 0.86
C HIS A 91 7.02 7.95 0.66
N ALA A 92 6.64 8.05 -0.60
CA ALA A 92 5.28 8.24 -1.07
C ALA A 92 5.16 7.72 -2.50
N PHE A 93 3.94 7.37 -2.91
CA PHE A 93 3.66 7.11 -4.32
C PHE A 93 2.37 7.78 -4.79
N ALA A 94 2.26 7.95 -6.10
CA ALA A 94 1.10 8.52 -6.76
C ALA A 94 0.80 7.84 -8.10
N ASN A 95 -0.47 7.87 -8.47
CA ASN A 95 -0.92 7.67 -9.84
C ASN A 95 -1.14 9.04 -10.49
N ARG A 96 -0.17 9.49 -11.31
CA ARG A 96 -0.27 10.74 -12.09
C ARG A 96 -0.75 10.53 -13.52
N GLY A 97 -1.06 9.29 -13.90
CA GLY A 97 -1.64 8.96 -15.20
C GLY A 97 -3.12 9.31 -15.28
N ASP A 98 -3.68 9.11 -16.47
CA ASP A 98 -5.10 9.25 -16.80
C ASP A 98 -5.89 7.93 -16.72
N HIS A 99 -5.20 6.84 -16.38
CA HIS A 99 -5.78 5.50 -16.24
C HIS A 99 -5.53 4.90 -14.83
N PRO A 100 -6.35 3.95 -14.38
CA PRO A 100 -6.10 3.24 -13.12
C PRO A 100 -4.73 2.57 -13.08
N LEU A 101 -4.03 2.73 -11.97
CA LEU A 101 -2.77 2.07 -11.64
C LEU A 101 -3.09 0.79 -10.87
N ARG A 102 -2.54 -0.35 -11.30
CA ARG A 102 -2.68 -1.65 -10.61
C ARG A 102 -1.32 -2.14 -10.13
N LEU A 103 -1.25 -2.50 -8.85
CA LEU A 103 -0.04 -2.90 -8.14
C LEU A 103 -0.26 -4.22 -7.42
N LEU A 104 0.81 -5.02 -7.30
CA LEU A 104 0.96 -5.87 -6.12
C LEU A 104 1.76 -5.09 -5.09
N GLN A 105 1.15 -4.82 -3.94
CA GLN A 105 1.83 -4.31 -2.75
C GLN A 105 2.26 -5.49 -1.89
N LEU A 106 3.53 -5.47 -1.48
CA LEU A 106 4.16 -6.44 -0.62
C LEU A 106 4.69 -5.71 0.61
N THR A 107 4.30 -6.13 1.82
CA THR A 107 4.86 -5.57 3.05
C THR A 107 5.33 -6.67 3.98
N TRP A 108 6.59 -6.62 4.44
CA TRP A 108 7.16 -7.66 5.30
C TRP A 108 7.96 -7.10 6.50
N PRO A 109 7.78 -7.65 7.71
CA PRO A 109 6.82 -8.70 8.11
C PRO A 109 5.35 -8.32 7.88
N ALA A 110 4.44 -9.29 7.98
CA ALA A 110 3.01 -9.06 7.76
C ALA A 110 2.41 -8.06 8.78
N GLY A 111 1.32 -7.41 8.42
CA GLY A 111 0.55 -6.56 9.34
C GLY A 111 -0.20 -5.40 8.68
N PHE A 112 0.22 -4.98 7.47
CA PHE A 112 -0.40 -3.85 6.77
C PHE A 112 -1.91 -4.02 6.55
N GLU A 113 -2.39 -5.26 6.35
CA GLU A 113 -3.81 -5.54 6.17
C GLU A 113 -4.66 -5.16 7.39
N HIS A 114 -4.08 -5.17 8.59
CA HIS A 114 -4.77 -4.72 9.80
C HIS A 114 -4.95 -3.20 9.79
N PHE A 115 -3.91 -2.45 9.38
CA PHE A 115 -4.02 -1.02 9.15
C PHE A 115 -5.06 -0.69 8.08
N ALA A 116 -5.02 -1.38 6.94
CA ALA A 116 -5.98 -1.20 5.86
C ALA A 116 -7.43 -1.46 6.33
N THR A 117 -7.63 -2.52 7.13
CA THR A 117 -8.94 -2.89 7.69
C THR A 117 -9.46 -1.83 8.67
N ASP A 118 -8.60 -1.33 9.56
CA ASP A 118 -8.96 -0.32 10.56
C ASP A 118 -9.37 1.00 9.90
N ILE A 119 -8.70 1.39 8.82
CA ILE A 119 -9.06 2.59 8.04
C ILE A 119 -10.36 2.39 7.26
N ALA A 120 -10.49 1.27 6.54
CA ALA A 120 -11.69 0.96 5.74
C ALA A 120 -12.98 0.96 6.59
N GLY A 121 -12.89 0.54 7.86
CA GLY A 121 -14.01 0.52 8.79
C GLY A 121 -14.39 1.87 9.40
N SER A 122 -13.64 2.94 9.12
CA SER A 122 -13.65 4.16 9.93
C SER A 122 -14.52 5.31 9.42
N GLY A 123 -15.14 5.15 8.24
CA GLY A 123 -15.99 6.16 7.61
C GLY A 123 -15.18 7.13 6.72
N PRO A 124 -15.71 8.34 6.43
CA PRO A 124 -15.07 9.26 5.49
C PRO A 124 -13.68 9.69 5.98
N PRO A 125 -12.73 9.92 5.05
CA PRO A 125 -11.35 10.20 5.39
C PRO A 125 -11.22 11.51 6.17
N ASP A 126 -10.72 11.42 7.40
CA ASP A 126 -10.20 12.54 8.20
C ASP A 126 -8.70 12.32 8.44
N ALA A 127 -7.91 13.38 8.23
CA ALA A 127 -6.46 13.35 8.40
C ALA A 127 -6.04 13.06 9.84
N THR A 128 -6.82 13.50 10.83
CA THR A 128 -6.53 13.26 12.25
C THR A 128 -6.61 11.78 12.57
N LEU A 129 -7.74 11.16 12.19
CA LEU A 129 -7.98 9.74 12.35
C LEU A 129 -6.96 8.88 11.60
N LEU A 130 -6.67 9.24 10.35
CA LEU A 130 -5.65 8.54 9.55
C LEU A 130 -4.30 8.56 10.25
N THR A 131 -3.87 9.70 10.79
CA THR A 131 -2.60 9.83 11.52
C THR A 131 -2.59 8.99 12.80
N GLU A 132 -3.69 8.99 13.56
CA GLU A 132 -3.82 8.20 14.79
C GLU A 132 -3.74 6.70 14.49
N VAL A 133 -4.51 6.22 13.52
CA VAL A 133 -4.56 4.80 13.14
C VAL A 133 -3.21 4.39 12.56
N ALA A 134 -2.63 5.19 11.65
CA ALA A 134 -1.29 4.94 11.09
C ALA A 134 -0.25 4.76 12.19
N THR A 135 -0.24 5.66 13.19
CA THR A 135 0.71 5.60 14.31
C THR A 135 0.56 4.31 15.12
N ARG A 136 -0.68 3.85 15.37
CA ARG A 136 -0.95 2.58 16.08
C ARG A 136 -0.37 1.36 15.38
N HIS A 137 -0.26 1.41 14.05
CA HIS A 137 0.28 0.35 13.21
C HIS A 137 1.76 0.53 12.84
N GLY A 138 2.45 1.54 13.39
CA GLY A 138 3.86 1.78 13.11
C GLY A 138 4.13 2.54 11.81
N TYR A 139 3.14 3.26 11.29
CA TYR A 139 3.28 4.16 10.15
C TYR A 139 3.28 5.61 10.61
N GLN A 140 4.33 6.35 10.26
CA GLN A 140 4.45 7.76 10.60
C GLN A 140 4.18 8.62 9.37
N ILE A 141 3.10 9.39 9.38
CA ILE A 141 2.84 10.41 8.36
C ILE A 141 3.69 11.64 8.66
N ILE A 142 4.49 12.08 7.69
CA ILE A 142 5.49 13.14 7.87
C ILE A 142 5.29 14.34 6.95
N GLY A 143 4.33 14.27 6.02
CA GLY A 143 4.09 15.36 5.08
C GLY A 143 2.87 15.11 4.19
N PRO A 144 2.48 16.13 3.40
CA PRO A 144 1.40 16.00 2.43
C PRO A 144 1.78 14.99 1.34
N PRO A 145 0.82 14.59 0.49
CA PRO A 145 1.15 13.86 -0.74
C PRO A 145 2.15 14.64 -1.60
N PRO A 146 2.95 13.94 -2.44
CA PRO A 146 3.85 14.60 -3.37
C PRO A 146 3.06 15.54 -4.30
N ALA A 147 3.75 16.53 -4.88
CA ALA A 147 3.17 17.40 -5.91
C ALA A 147 2.90 16.62 -7.21
#